data_AF-A0A7C2F4C0-F1
#
_entry.id   AF-A0A7C2F4C0-F1
#
_cell.length_a   1.000
_cell.length_b   1.000
_cell.length_c   1.000
_cell.angle_alpha   90.00
_cell.angle_beta   90.00
_cell.angle_gamma   90.00
#
_symmetry.space_group_name_H-M   'P 1'
#
loop_
_entity.id
_entity.type
_entity.pdbx_description
1 polymer ?
#
loop_
_entity_poly.entity_id
_entity_poly.type
_entity_poly.pdbx_seq_one_letter_code
_entity_poly.pdbx_strand_id
1 'polypeptide(L)' 'MFYPFVGDRESKVVHKADASCLKGVERRVEFEFLYHATSVGYEMCETCQREEEAPAESEQSEPEPKATESDSPPWD' A
#
# COMPACT_ATOMS: atom_id res chain seq x y z
N MET A 1 -7.51 -15.92 -11.47
CA MET A 1 -8.17 -14.85 -10.70
C MET A 1 -7.22 -14.48 -9.58
N PHE A 2 -6.90 -13.20 -9.41
CA PHE A 2 -6.09 -12.71 -8.30
C PHE A 2 -7.04 -12.20 -7.22
N TYR A 3 -6.89 -12.67 -5.99
CA TYR A 3 -7.69 -12.22 -4.86
C TYR A 3 -6.82 -11.33 -3.96
N PRO A 4 -6.99 -10.01 -4.01
CA PRO A 4 -6.16 -9.08 -3.25
C PRO A 4 -6.40 -9.12 -1.74
N PHE A 5 -7.47 -9.78 -1.29
CA PHE A 5 -7.84 -9.84 0.12
C PHE A 5 -7.98 -11.28 0.62
N VAL A 6 -7.42 -11.53 1.82
CA VAL A 6 -7.44 -12.82 2.49
C VAL A 6 -8.00 -12.65 3.89
N GLY A 7 -9.17 -13.25 4.14
CA GLY A 7 -9.83 -13.28 5.44
C GLY A 7 -9.56 -14.55 6.23
N ASP A 8 -9.55 -14.43 7.56
CA ASP A 8 -9.59 -15.56 8.49
C ASP A 8 -11.04 -15.90 8.86
N ARG A 9 -11.43 -17.17 8.70
CA ARG A 9 -12.82 -17.60 8.93
C ARG A 9 -13.28 -17.49 10.38
N GLU A 10 -12.37 -17.61 11.34
CA GLU A 10 -12.64 -17.60 12.79
C GLU A 10 -12.66 -16.19 13.36
N SER A 11 -11.60 -15.41 13.14
CA SER A 11 -11.51 -14.05 13.68
C SER A 11 -12.36 -13.05 12.90
N LYS A 12 -12.80 -13.41 11.68
CA LYS A 12 -13.47 -12.51 10.75
C LYS A 12 -12.64 -11.28 10.39
N VAL A 13 -11.32 -11.37 10.49
CA VAL A 13 -10.41 -10.30 10.07
C VAL A 13 -9.97 -10.55 8.63
N VAL A 14 -10.00 -9.50 7.80
CA VAL A 14 -9.49 -9.53 6.41
C VAL A 14 -8.21 -8.70 6.28
N HIS A 15 -7.25 -9.26 5.56
CA HIS A 15 -5.93 -8.69 5.28
C HIS A 15 -5.75 -8.50 3.78
N LYS A 16 -4.79 -7.66 3.38
CA LYS A 16 -4.27 -7.70 2.01
C LYS A 16 -3.46 -8.98 1.81
N ALA A 17 -3.51 -9.54 0.60
CA ALA A 17 -2.87 -10.82 0.28
C ALA A 17 -1.34 -10.78 0.42
N ASP A 18 -0.74 -9.60 0.28
CA ASP A 18 0.69 -9.31 0.39
C ASP A 18 1.08 -8.68 1.74
N ALA A 19 0.14 -8.54 2.69
CA ALA A 19 0.40 -7.90 3.96
C ALA A 19 1.41 -8.70 4.79
N SER A 20 2.45 -8.01 5.30
CA SER A 20 3.45 -8.62 6.19
C SER A 20 2.87 -9.14 7.52
N CYS A 21 1.72 -8.60 7.93
CA CYS A 21 0.98 -9.02 9.12
C CYS A 21 0.14 -10.29 8.90
N LEU A 22 -0.01 -10.77 7.66
CA LEU A 22 -0.72 -12.00 7.34
C LEU A 22 0.12 -13.21 7.76
N LYS A 23 -0.17 -13.79 8.93
CA LYS A 23 0.54 -14.97 9.46
C LYS A 23 -0.40 -16.15 9.66
N GLY A 24 -0.06 -17.30 9.08
CA GLY A 24 -0.56 -18.59 9.54
C GLY A 24 -2.08 -18.78 9.46
N VAL A 25 -2.76 -18.15 8.51
CA VAL A 25 -4.20 -18.40 8.29
C VAL A 25 -4.40 -19.82 7.74
N GLU A 26 -4.76 -20.77 8.60
CA GLU A 26 -5.12 -22.13 8.17
C GLU A 26 -6.51 -22.16 7.51
N ARG A 27 -7.41 -21.24 7.91
CA ARG A 27 -8.80 -21.15 7.42
C ARG A 27 -8.99 -19.87 6.61
N ARG A 28 -8.30 -19.81 5.47
CA ARG A 28 -8.31 -18.67 4.53
C ARG A 28 -9.63 -18.59 3.77
N VAL A 29 -10.14 -17.38 3.58
CA VAL A 29 -11.22 -17.07 2.65
C VAL A 29 -10.74 -15.94 1.76
N GLU A 30 -10.79 -16.15 0.46
CA GLU A 30 -10.28 -15.19 -0.52
C GLU A 30 -11.42 -14.28 -0.99
N PHE A 31 -11.15 -12.98 -1.07
CA PHE A 31 -12.09 -11.98 -1.54
C PHE A 31 -11.46 -11.15 -2.67
N GLU A 32 -12.26 -10.92 -3.72
CA GLU A 32 -11.87 -10.03 -4.82
C GLU A 32 -11.93 -8.56 -4.37
N PHE A 33 -12.87 -8.23 -3.50
CA PHE A 33 -13.11 -6.86 -3.03
C PHE A 33 -13.33 -6.82 -1.51
N LEU A 34 -12.79 -5.78 -0.87
CA LEU A 34 -13.00 -5.51 0.56
C LEU A 34 -14.49 -5.32 0.90
N TYR A 35 -15.28 -4.69 0.03
CA TYR A 35 -16.72 -4.50 0.26
C TYR A 35 -17.45 -5.84 0.39
N HIS A 36 -17.02 -6.88 -0.33
CA HIS A 36 -17.65 -8.19 -0.26
C HIS A 36 -17.35 -8.83 1.09
N ALA A 37 -16.09 -8.79 1.54
CA ALA A 37 -15.69 -9.27 2.85
C ALA A 37 -16.47 -8.58 3.99
N THR A 38 -16.58 -7.25 3.95
CA THR A 38 -17.32 -6.47 4.95
C THR A 38 -18.82 -6.72 4.90
N SER A 39 -19.42 -6.90 3.72
CA SER A 39 -20.85 -7.25 3.58
C SER A 39 -21.21 -8.60 4.21
N VAL A 40 -20.24 -9.51 4.33
CA VAL A 40 -20.42 -10.82 4.98
C VAL A 40 -19.86 -10.88 6.40
N GLY A 41 -19.59 -9.71 7.00
CA GLY A 41 -19.24 -9.55 8.41
C GLY A 41 -17.75 -9.67 8.74
N TYR A 42 -16.86 -9.42 7.79
CA TYR A 42 -15.43 -9.30 8.06
C TYR A 42 -15.04 -7.86 8.36
N GLU A 43 -14.03 -7.68 9.20
CA GLU A 43 -13.43 -6.38 9.53
C GLU A 43 -12.02 -6.30 8.94
N MET A 44 -11.66 -5.14 8.38
CA MET A 44 -10.32 -4.93 7.85
C MET A 44 -9.29 -4.91 8.98
N CYS A 45 -8.17 -5.59 8.79
CA CYS A 45 -7.06 -5.52 9.73
C CYS A 45 -6.57 -4.08 9.88
N GLU A 46 -6.50 -3.57 11.12
CA GLU A 46 -6.10 -2.19 11.40
C GLU A 46 -4.70 -1.83 10.86
N THR A 47 -3.79 -2.80 10.79
CA THR A 47 -2.46 -2.59 10.19
C THR A 47 -2.57 -2.42 8.68
N CYS A 48 -3.31 -3.32 8.02
CA CYS A 48 -3.54 -3.25 6.57
C CYS A 48 -4.32 -1.98 6.18
N GLN A 49 -5.24 -1.53 7.04
CA GLN A 49 -6.00 -0.30 6.85
C GLN A 49 -5.08 0.93 6.93
N ARG A 50 -4.23 1.02 7.95
CA ARG A 50 -3.26 2.13 8.07
C ARG A 50 -2.25 2.18 6.93
N GLU A 51 -1.80 1.03 6.44
CA GLU A 51 -0.93 0.95 5.26
C GLU A 51 -1.62 1.41 3.97
N GLU A 52 -2.97 1.35 3.91
CA GLU A 52 -3.74 1.89 2.79
C GLU A 52 -3.93 3.41 2.86
N GLU A 53 -4.08 3.94 4.08
CA GLU A 53 -4.27 5.37 4.32
C GLU A 53 -2.96 6.18 4.26
N ALA A 54 -1.81 5.52 4.37
CA ALA A 54 -0.52 6.16 4.11
C ALA A 54 -0.46 6.55 2.62
N PRO A 55 -0.39 7.86 2.29
CA PRO A 55 -0.29 8.27 0.90
C PRO A 55 0.99 7.65 0.32
N ALA A 56 0.85 7.08 -0.87
CA ALA A 56 1.96 6.73 -1.73
C ALA A 56 2.68 8.01 -2.18
N GLU A 57 3.30 8.73 -1.25
CA GLU A 57 4.13 9.90 -1.50
C GLU A 57 5.47 9.67 -0.80
N SER A 58 6.37 8.97 -1.48
CA SER A 58 7.82 9.09 -1.25
C SER A 58 8.63 8.50 -2.41
N GLU A 59 8.25 8.77 -3.67
CA GLU A 59 9.18 8.67 -4.81
C GLU A 59 8.88 9.76 -5.85
N GLN A 60 9.49 10.94 -5.65
CA GLN A 60 10.27 11.66 -6.67
C GLN A 60 10.68 13.05 -6.13
N SER A 61 11.78 13.08 -5.38
CA SER A 61 12.65 14.27 -5.37
C SER A 61 13.90 13.89 -6.16
N GLU A 62 13.79 14.01 -7.49
CA GLU A 62 14.94 13.99 -8.39
C GLU A 62 15.80 15.24 -8.08
N PRO A 63 17.13 15.14 -8.01
CA PRO A 63 17.98 16.25 -7.57
C PRO A 63 17.95 17.39 -8.58
N GLU A 64 17.83 18.63 -8.10
CA GLU A 64 18.01 19.83 -8.92
C GLU A 64 19.33 19.74 -9.70
N PRO A 65 19.33 19.89 -11.04
CA PRO A 65 20.58 20.02 -11.77
C PRO A 65 21.23 21.34 -11.37
N LYS A 66 22.42 21.26 -10.77
CA LYS A 66 23.32 22.40 -10.60
C LYS A 66 23.49 23.08 -11.97
N ALA A 67 22.91 24.26 -12.14
CA ALA A 67 23.25 25.15 -13.22
C ALA A 67 24.71 25.59 -13.03
N THR A 68 25.64 24.84 -13.63
CA THR A 68 26.95 25.35 -13.98
C THR A 68 26.86 25.86 -15.41
N GLU A 69 26.53 27.13 -15.56
CA GLU A 69 26.93 27.87 -16.76
C GLU A 69 27.94 28.94 -16.34
N SER A 70 29.20 28.57 -16.59
CA SER A 70 30.28 29.50 -16.87
C SER A 70 30.00 30.24 -18.20
N ASP A 71 30.78 31.31 -18.44
CA ASP A 71 30.98 32.04 -19.70
C ASP A 71 30.05 33.27 -19.87
N SER A 72 30.46 34.55 -19.96
CA SER A 72 31.74 35.21 -20.31
C SER A 72 31.64 36.75 -19.99
N PRO A 73 32.52 37.67 -20.48
CA PRO A 73 33.63 38.39 -19.80
C PRO A 73 33.33 39.89 -19.44
N PRO A 74 34.30 40.66 -18.85
CA PRO A 74 34.09 42.04 -18.44
C PRO A 74 34.40 43.08 -19.52
N TRP A 75 33.45 43.96 -19.82
CA TRP A 75 33.71 45.32 -20.35
C TRP A 75 32.44 46.20 -20.30
N ASP A 76 32.44 47.22 -19.43
CA ASP A 76 32.25 48.64 -19.78
C ASP A 76 32.83 49.51 -18.64
#